data_AF-A0A421CEM7-F1
#
_entry.id   AF-A0A421CEM7-F1
#
_cell.length_a   1.000
_cell.length_b   1.000
_cell.length_c   1.000
_cell.angle_alpha   90.00
_cell.angle_beta   90.00
_cell.angle_gamma   90.00
#
_symmetry.space_group_name_H-M   'P 1'
#
loop_
_entity.id
_entity.type
_entity.pdbx_description
1 polymer ?
#
loop_
_entity_poly.entity_id
_entity_poly.type
_entity_poly.pdbx_seq_one_letter_code
_entity_poly.pdbx_strand_id
1 'polypeptide(L)'
;MVKPEKQKGYLVRLKVLKDETDLLRVEIELYKTSTHPVIMDSLFDTSIIRASKLVRNSGFTMKSFREYIRQGCPKHFRRELYRIMDDFDREEALLAERIKKLKNRRDRVIVHMDPRFAFHPEREDENRVDLEDIEAICLHLERQVAFFSGKTLDEG
;
A
#
# COMPACT_ATOMS: atom_id res chain seq x y z
N MET A 1 10.16 23.95 -16.57
CA MET A 1 9.71 24.49 -15.26
C MET A 1 8.43 23.78 -14.88
N VAL A 2 8.32 23.32 -13.64
CA VAL A 2 7.18 22.51 -13.21
C VAL A 2 6.01 23.40 -12.83
N LYS A 3 4.79 23.05 -13.29
CA LYS A 3 3.60 23.84 -12.97
C LYS A 3 3.25 23.72 -11.48
N PRO A 4 3.09 24.82 -10.74
CA PRO A 4 2.78 24.81 -9.31
C PRO A 4 1.51 24.01 -8.96
N GLU A 5 0.50 23.99 -9.85
CA GLU A 5 -0.73 23.24 -9.58
C GLU A 5 -0.49 21.74 -9.46
N LYS A 6 0.40 21.18 -10.29
CA LYS A 6 0.74 19.75 -10.25
C LYS A 6 1.47 19.40 -8.95
N GLN A 7 2.41 20.24 -8.53
CA GLN A 7 3.13 20.07 -7.26
C GLN A 7 2.17 20.06 -6.08
N LYS A 8 1.25 21.05 -6.03
CA LYS A 8 0.22 21.13 -4.97
C LYS A 8 -0.66 19.88 -4.95
N GLY A 9 -1.07 19.39 -6.12
CA GLY A 9 -1.85 18.15 -6.25
C GLY A 9 -1.12 16.94 -5.67
N TYR A 10 0.19 16.79 -5.95
CA TYR A 10 0.98 15.69 -5.40
C TYR A 10 1.15 15.77 -3.88
N LEU A 11 1.37 16.97 -3.32
CA LEU A 11 1.48 17.15 -1.87
C LEU A 11 0.19 16.78 -1.13
N VAL A 12 -0.98 17.17 -1.69
CA VAL A 12 -2.27 16.77 -1.13
C VAL A 12 -2.44 15.26 -1.14
N ARG A 13 -2.10 14.59 -2.25
CA ARG A 13 -2.22 13.14 -2.33
C ARG A 13 -1.22 12.40 -1.44
N LEU A 14 -0.01 12.94 -1.27
CA LEU A 14 0.98 12.41 -0.32
C LEU A 14 0.44 12.46 1.11
N LYS A 15 -0.19 13.58 1.50
CA LYS A 15 -0.83 13.70 2.82
C LYS A 15 -1.91 12.63 3.02
N VAL A 16 -2.82 12.49 2.05
CA VAL A 16 -3.87 11.46 2.12
C VAL A 16 -3.28 10.04 2.17
N LEU A 17 -2.24 9.76 1.36
CA LEU A 17 -1.57 8.47 1.40
C LEU A 17 -0.96 8.20 2.78
N LYS A 18 -0.33 9.20 3.40
CA LYS A 18 0.20 9.10 4.75
C LYS A 18 -0.91 8.76 5.75
N ASP A 19 -1.95 9.57 5.82
CA ASP A 19 -3.04 9.41 6.79
C ASP A 19 -3.68 8.01 6.66
N GLU A 20 -3.90 7.53 5.44
CA GLU A 20 -4.43 6.19 5.18
C GLU A 20 -3.46 5.05 5.52
N THR A 21 -2.14 5.27 5.35
CA THR A 21 -1.11 4.30 5.72
C THR A 21 -0.98 4.20 7.24
N ASP A 22 -1.03 5.34 7.94
CA ASP A 22 -1.02 5.38 9.41
C ASP A 22 -2.24 4.62 9.98
N LEU A 23 -3.43 4.77 9.36
CA LEU A 23 -4.62 4.00 9.73
C LEU A 23 -4.44 2.49 9.49
N LEU A 24 -3.85 2.08 8.37
CA LEU A 24 -3.57 0.67 8.10
C LEU A 24 -2.64 0.08 9.19
N ARG A 25 -1.61 0.82 9.58
CA ARG A 25 -0.70 0.40 10.65
C ARG A 25 -1.45 0.21 11.96
N VAL A 26 -2.32 1.15 12.34
CA VAL A 26 -3.15 1.05 13.54
C VAL A 26 -4.05 -0.19 13.49
N GLU A 27 -4.69 -0.47 12.35
CA GLU A 27 -5.54 -1.66 12.18
C GLU A 27 -4.75 -2.97 12.36
N ILE A 28 -3.53 -3.05 11.82
CA ILE A 28 -2.61 -4.19 11.99
C ILE A 28 -2.27 -4.40 13.47
N GLU A 29 -1.91 -3.34 14.19
CA GLU A 29 -1.53 -3.45 15.61
C GLU A 29 -2.74 -3.78 16.50
N LEU A 30 -3.92 -3.27 16.19
CA LEU A 30 -5.16 -3.67 16.86
C LEU A 30 -5.49 -5.15 16.59
N TYR A 31 -5.29 -5.64 15.37
CA TYR A 31 -5.49 -7.04 15.03
C TYR A 31 -4.59 -7.96 15.88
N LYS A 32 -3.31 -7.63 16.01
CA LYS A 32 -2.32 -8.40 16.79
C LYS A 32 -2.64 -8.45 18.29
N THR A 33 -3.28 -7.41 18.82
CA THR A 33 -3.54 -7.26 20.26
C THR A 33 -4.95 -7.64 20.67
N SER A 34 -5.87 -7.79 19.70
CA SER A 34 -7.24 -8.23 19.95
C SER A 34 -7.30 -9.72 20.25
N THR A 35 -8.14 -10.08 21.22
CA THR A 35 -8.44 -11.48 21.59
C THR A 35 -9.87 -11.89 21.28
N HIS A 36 -10.72 -10.94 20.89
CA HIS A 36 -12.12 -11.20 20.60
C HIS A 36 -12.28 -11.66 19.13
N PRO A 37 -12.75 -12.89 18.85
CA PRO A 37 -12.74 -13.47 17.50
C PRO A 37 -13.42 -12.58 16.44
N VAL A 38 -14.63 -12.11 16.72
CA VAL A 38 -15.38 -11.24 15.79
C VAL A 38 -14.66 -9.92 15.48
N ILE A 39 -13.97 -9.36 16.47
CA ILE A 39 -13.22 -8.11 16.30
C ILE A 39 -11.97 -8.39 15.47
N MET A 40 -11.27 -9.50 15.73
CA MET A 40 -10.12 -9.92 14.93
C MET A 40 -10.50 -10.11 13.47
N ASP A 41 -11.56 -10.87 13.18
CA ASP A 41 -12.03 -11.11 11.80
C ASP A 41 -12.38 -9.79 11.09
N SER A 42 -13.10 -8.91 11.79
CA SER A 42 -13.49 -7.60 11.26
C SER A 42 -12.27 -6.70 10.97
N LEU A 43 -11.29 -6.69 11.87
CA LEU A 43 -10.05 -5.92 11.70
C LEU A 43 -9.22 -6.48 10.54
N PHE A 44 -9.16 -7.79 10.40
CA PHE A 44 -8.44 -8.44 9.31
C PHE A 44 -9.06 -8.12 7.95
N ASP A 45 -10.38 -8.27 7.81
CA ASP A 45 -11.09 -7.94 6.58
C ASP A 45 -10.98 -6.46 6.23
N THR A 46 -11.07 -5.57 7.23
CA THR A 46 -10.90 -4.13 7.04
C THR A 46 -9.48 -3.79 6.57
N SER A 47 -8.46 -4.40 7.18
CA SER A 47 -7.06 -4.23 6.79
C SER A 47 -6.82 -4.69 5.35
N ILE A 48 -7.40 -5.81 4.93
CA ILE A 48 -7.34 -6.30 3.54
C ILE A 48 -7.97 -5.30 2.58
N ILE A 49 -9.17 -4.80 2.90
CA ILE A 49 -9.85 -3.80 2.08
C ILE A 49 -8.99 -2.55 1.94
N ARG A 50 -8.45 -2.03 3.05
CA ARG A 50 -7.65 -0.81 3.06
C ARG A 50 -6.34 -1.00 2.32
N ALA A 51 -5.58 -2.04 2.61
CA ALA A 51 -4.33 -2.34 1.91
C ALA A 51 -4.55 -2.52 0.39
N SER A 52 -5.61 -3.23 -0.02
CA SER A 52 -5.96 -3.39 -1.44
C SER A 52 -6.29 -2.05 -2.12
N LYS A 53 -7.07 -1.18 -1.45
CA LYS A 53 -7.39 0.17 -1.94
C LYS A 53 -6.14 1.04 -2.02
N LEU A 54 -5.30 1.00 -0.98
CA LEU A 54 -4.07 1.77 -0.90
C LEU A 54 -3.15 1.39 -2.03
N VAL A 55 -2.87 0.12 -2.28
CA VAL A 55 -2.04 -0.31 -3.41
C VAL A 55 -2.61 0.17 -4.75
N ARG A 56 -3.93 0.05 -4.96
CA ARG A 56 -4.58 0.47 -6.21
C ARG A 56 -4.48 1.99 -6.42
N ASN A 57 -4.62 2.77 -5.35
CA ASN A 57 -4.64 4.23 -5.39
C ASN A 57 -3.23 4.86 -5.26
N SER A 58 -2.30 4.19 -4.57
CA SER A 58 -0.90 4.56 -4.40
C SER A 58 -0.08 4.22 -5.64
N GLY A 59 -0.35 3.09 -6.31
CA GLY A 59 0.33 2.69 -7.55
C GLY A 59 0.14 3.70 -8.70
N PHE A 60 -0.99 4.40 -8.74
CA PHE A 60 -1.18 5.48 -9.72
C PHE A 60 -0.63 6.83 -9.25
N THR A 61 -0.66 7.11 -7.95
CA THR A 61 -0.20 8.40 -7.43
C THR A 61 1.31 8.46 -7.29
N MET A 62 1.93 7.47 -6.66
CA MET A 62 3.36 7.48 -6.38
C MET A 62 4.19 7.12 -7.60
N LYS A 63 3.77 6.19 -8.45
CA LYS A 63 4.45 5.96 -9.74
C LYS A 63 4.41 7.21 -10.63
N SER A 64 3.25 7.85 -10.75
CA SER A 64 3.14 9.11 -11.51
C SER A 64 3.95 10.24 -10.86
N PHE A 65 4.06 10.26 -9.52
CA PHE A 65 4.88 11.22 -8.80
C PHE A 65 6.38 10.96 -8.99
N ARG A 66 6.83 9.69 -8.97
CA ARG A 66 8.19 9.26 -9.32
C ARG A 66 8.54 9.71 -10.73
N GLU A 67 7.69 9.43 -11.71
CA GLU A 67 7.90 9.87 -13.09
C GLU A 67 7.93 11.40 -13.23
N TYR A 68 7.06 12.10 -12.51
CA TYR A 68 7.08 13.55 -12.45
C TYR A 68 8.40 14.08 -11.87
N ILE A 69 8.93 13.46 -10.82
CA ILE A 69 10.24 13.79 -10.25
C ILE A 69 11.35 13.49 -11.24
N ARG A 70 11.33 12.33 -11.93
CA ARG A 70 12.30 11.96 -12.99
C ARG A 70 12.38 13.06 -14.06
N GLN A 71 11.24 13.55 -14.53
CA GLN A 71 11.17 14.61 -15.55
C GLN A 71 11.70 15.97 -15.07
N GLY A 72 11.53 16.30 -13.79
CA GLY A 72 11.94 17.58 -13.21
C GLY A 72 13.38 17.61 -12.67
N CYS A 73 14.03 16.45 -12.52
CA CYS A 73 15.28 16.32 -11.77
C CYS A 73 16.51 16.88 -12.53
N PRO A 74 17.27 17.82 -11.92
CA PRO A 74 18.55 18.28 -12.45
C PRO A 74 19.55 17.14 -12.66
N LYS A 75 20.39 17.22 -13.70
CA LYS A 75 21.32 16.15 -14.10
C LYS A 75 22.19 15.62 -12.95
N HIS A 76 22.64 16.49 -12.04
CA HIS A 76 23.53 16.13 -10.93
C HIS A 76 22.85 15.26 -9.86
N PHE A 77 21.52 15.32 -9.70
CA PHE A 77 20.78 14.50 -8.73
C PHE A 77 20.22 13.21 -9.33
N ARG A 78 20.23 13.07 -10.66
CA ARG A 78 19.58 11.93 -11.35
C ARG A 78 20.10 10.58 -10.89
N ARG A 79 21.42 10.44 -10.73
CA ARG A 79 22.03 9.13 -10.43
C ARG A 79 21.52 8.54 -9.12
N GLU A 80 21.46 9.36 -8.07
CA GLU A 80 21.01 8.93 -6.74
C GLU A 80 19.49 8.78 -6.71
N LEU A 81 18.77 9.77 -7.22
CA LEU A 81 17.32 9.80 -7.17
C LEU A 81 16.68 8.69 -8.03
N TYR A 82 17.26 8.39 -9.20
CA TYR A 82 16.74 7.32 -10.06
C TYR A 82 16.99 5.96 -9.44
N ARG A 83 18.14 5.75 -8.78
CA ARG A 83 18.42 4.50 -8.07
C ARG A 83 17.35 4.22 -7.03
N ILE A 84 17.00 5.20 -6.20
CA ILE A 84 15.96 5.04 -5.17
C ILE A 84 14.60 4.76 -5.82
N MET A 85 14.26 5.46 -6.90
CA MET A 85 13.00 5.21 -7.62
C MET A 85 12.95 3.82 -8.27
N ASP A 86 14.06 3.34 -8.81
CA ASP A 86 14.18 2.01 -9.40
C ASP A 86 14.09 0.91 -8.32
N ASP A 87 14.63 1.17 -7.13
CA ASP A 87 14.51 0.27 -5.99
C ASP A 87 13.04 0.16 -5.53
N PHE A 88 12.28 1.25 -5.50
CA PHE A 88 10.83 1.18 -5.29
C PHE A 88 10.10 0.39 -6.39
N ASP A 89 10.46 0.58 -7.66
CA ASP A 89 9.85 -0.17 -8.77
C ASP A 89 10.13 -1.69 -8.64
N ARG A 90 11.32 -2.09 -8.14
CA ARG A 90 11.64 -3.49 -7.84
C ARG A 90 10.86 -4.04 -6.65
N GLU A 91 10.75 -3.27 -5.57
CA GLU A 91 9.95 -3.66 -4.41
C GLU A 91 8.48 -3.87 -4.78
N GLU A 92 7.90 -2.98 -5.59
CA GLU A 92 6.54 -3.13 -6.11
C GLU A 92 6.37 -4.43 -6.92
N ALA A 93 7.39 -4.83 -7.70
CA ALA A 93 7.37 -6.09 -8.43
C ALA A 93 7.40 -7.32 -7.49
N LEU A 94 8.15 -7.26 -6.39
CA LEU A 94 8.19 -8.32 -5.37
C LEU A 94 6.87 -8.44 -4.61
N LEU A 95 6.12 -7.35 -4.48
CA LEU A 95 4.80 -7.34 -3.84
C LEU A 95 3.66 -7.79 -4.76
N ALA A 96 3.90 -7.96 -6.07
CA ALA A 96 2.86 -8.20 -7.07
C ALA A 96 1.94 -9.39 -6.73
N GLU A 97 2.52 -10.51 -6.26
CA GLU A 97 1.71 -11.68 -5.89
C GLU A 97 0.91 -11.44 -4.61
N ARG A 98 1.48 -10.75 -3.62
CA ARG A 98 0.77 -10.38 -2.38
C ARG A 98 -0.43 -9.47 -2.69
N ILE A 99 -0.21 -8.48 -3.56
CA ILE A 99 -1.25 -7.57 -4.04
C ILE A 99 -2.38 -8.33 -4.74
N LYS A 100 -2.04 -9.32 -5.56
CA LYS A 100 -3.00 -10.19 -6.25
C LYS A 100 -3.82 -11.02 -5.25
N LYS A 101 -3.19 -11.61 -4.23
CA LYS A 101 -3.89 -12.32 -3.14
C LYS A 101 -4.87 -11.41 -2.42
N LEU A 102 -4.43 -10.23 -1.96
CA LEU A 102 -5.30 -9.25 -1.29
C LEU A 102 -6.50 -8.85 -2.15
N LYS A 103 -6.28 -8.62 -3.45
CA LYS A 103 -7.36 -8.28 -4.38
C LYS A 103 -8.35 -9.43 -4.51
N ASN A 104 -7.87 -10.66 -4.68
CA ASN A 104 -8.74 -11.83 -4.79
C ASN A 104 -9.58 -12.00 -3.53
N ARG A 105 -8.96 -11.97 -2.34
CA ARG A 105 -9.67 -12.10 -1.07
C ARG A 105 -10.70 -10.98 -0.88
N ARG A 106 -10.29 -9.73 -1.11
CA ARG A 106 -11.18 -8.56 -1.04
C ARG A 106 -12.38 -8.75 -1.96
N ASP A 107 -12.15 -8.94 -3.25
CA ASP A 107 -13.21 -8.93 -4.25
C ASP A 107 -14.10 -10.18 -4.08
N ARG A 108 -13.51 -11.37 -3.97
CA ARG A 108 -14.26 -12.63 -4.02
C ARG A 108 -14.89 -13.03 -2.69
N VAL A 109 -14.26 -12.74 -1.57
CA VAL A 109 -14.73 -13.24 -0.27
C VAL A 109 -15.36 -12.14 0.58
N ILE A 110 -14.74 -10.96 0.64
CA ILE A 110 -15.17 -9.91 1.58
C ILE A 110 -16.25 -9.00 0.96
N VAL A 111 -15.95 -8.38 -0.18
CA VAL A 111 -16.78 -7.32 -0.76
C VAL A 111 -17.95 -7.87 -1.57
N HIS A 112 -17.70 -8.82 -2.47
CA HIS A 112 -18.76 -9.38 -3.31
C HIS A 112 -19.37 -10.65 -2.74
N MET A 113 -18.72 -11.28 -1.74
CA MET A 113 -19.11 -12.59 -1.20
C MET A 113 -19.53 -13.55 -2.31
N ASP A 114 -18.68 -13.67 -3.34
CA ASP A 114 -18.97 -14.48 -4.53
C ASP A 114 -19.24 -15.91 -4.09
N PRO A 115 -20.44 -16.46 -4.32
CA PRO A 115 -20.83 -17.74 -3.77
C PRO A 115 -19.91 -18.88 -4.17
N ARG A 116 -19.20 -18.76 -5.30
CA ARG A 116 -18.24 -19.75 -5.80
C ARG A 116 -16.97 -19.85 -4.94
N PHE A 117 -16.71 -18.85 -4.10
CA PHE A 117 -15.48 -18.74 -3.30
C PHE A 117 -15.77 -18.54 -1.81
N ALA A 118 -16.74 -17.70 -1.45
CA ALA A 118 -16.98 -17.28 -0.07
C ALA A 118 -17.51 -18.40 0.84
N PHE A 119 -18.18 -19.41 0.26
CA PHE A 119 -18.81 -20.51 1.00
C PHE A 119 -18.21 -21.89 0.70
N HIS A 120 -17.01 -21.92 0.12
CA HIS A 120 -16.30 -23.14 -0.31
C HIS A 120 -14.96 -23.24 0.43
N PRO A 121 -14.91 -23.85 1.63
CA PRO A 121 -13.69 -24.00 2.41
C PRO A 121 -12.57 -24.72 1.66
N GLU A 122 -12.92 -25.63 0.75
CA GLU A 122 -11.97 -26.34 -0.12
C GLU A 122 -11.22 -25.43 -1.10
N ARG A 123 -11.66 -24.17 -1.25
CA ARG A 123 -11.05 -23.14 -2.10
C ARG A 123 -10.43 -22.01 -1.31
N GLU A 124 -10.27 -22.17 0.00
CA GLU A 124 -9.72 -21.14 0.89
C GLU A 124 -8.29 -20.74 0.46
N ASP A 125 -7.46 -21.71 0.09
CA ASP A 125 -6.09 -21.48 -0.38
C ASP A 125 -6.00 -20.54 -1.60
N GLU A 126 -7.02 -20.52 -2.48
CA GLU A 126 -7.05 -19.64 -3.65
C GLU A 126 -7.19 -18.15 -3.28
N ASN A 127 -7.68 -17.87 -2.07
CA ASN A 127 -7.95 -16.54 -1.57
C ASN A 127 -7.24 -16.26 -0.24
N ARG A 128 -6.35 -17.16 0.19
CA ARG A 128 -5.64 -17.01 1.45
C ARG A 128 -4.72 -15.79 1.41
N VAL A 129 -4.85 -14.96 2.44
CA VAL A 129 -4.00 -13.81 2.72
C VAL A 129 -3.52 -14.02 4.14
N ASP A 130 -2.21 -13.93 4.36
CA ASP A 130 -1.63 -13.99 5.70
C ASP A 130 -1.36 -12.56 6.20
N LEU A 131 -1.21 -12.37 7.52
CA LEU A 131 -0.95 -11.04 8.10
C LEU A 131 0.32 -10.41 7.50
N GLU A 132 1.34 -11.21 7.26
CA GLU A 132 2.62 -10.81 6.68
C GLU A 132 2.44 -10.20 5.27
N ASP A 133 1.39 -10.58 4.53
CA ASP A 133 1.08 -9.96 3.24
C ASP A 133 0.65 -8.50 3.40
N ILE A 134 -0.17 -8.22 4.42
CA ILE A 134 -0.67 -6.88 4.74
C ILE A 134 0.47 -6.03 5.31
N GLU A 135 1.28 -6.59 6.19
CA GLU A 135 2.44 -5.91 6.80
C GLU A 135 3.49 -5.51 5.76
N ALA A 136 3.81 -6.40 4.82
CA ALA A 136 4.76 -6.11 3.75
C ALA A 136 4.28 -4.94 2.87
N ILE A 137 2.98 -4.87 2.60
CA ILE A 137 2.36 -3.75 1.87
C ILE A 137 2.43 -2.48 2.71
N CYS A 138 2.06 -2.53 3.99
CA CYS A 138 2.09 -1.38 4.89
C CYS A 138 3.51 -0.79 4.98
N LEU A 139 4.51 -1.65 5.21
CA LEU A 139 5.92 -1.23 5.29
C LEU A 139 6.40 -0.56 4.00
N HIS A 140 6.03 -1.10 2.85
CA HIS A 140 6.39 -0.48 1.57
C HIS A 140 5.74 0.89 1.39
N LEU A 141 4.47 1.05 1.76
CA LEU A 141 3.78 2.35 1.72
C LEU A 141 4.42 3.36 2.67
N GLU A 142 4.77 2.96 3.89
CA GLU A 142 5.47 3.79 4.88
C GLU A 142 6.81 4.28 4.33
N ARG A 143 7.59 3.39 3.70
CA ARG A 143 8.87 3.76 3.07
C ARG A 143 8.68 4.77 1.95
N GLN A 144 7.66 4.62 1.11
CA GLN A 144 7.35 5.61 0.08
C GLN A 144 6.95 6.96 0.71
N VAL A 145 6.08 6.95 1.71
CA VAL A 145 5.63 8.16 2.42
C VAL A 145 6.82 8.89 3.08
N ALA A 146 7.68 8.16 3.78
CA ALA A 146 8.88 8.70 4.43
C ALA A 146 9.79 9.40 3.41
N PHE A 147 10.12 8.71 2.32
CA PHE A 147 10.96 9.27 1.25
C PHE A 147 10.36 10.55 0.65
N PHE A 148 9.08 10.56 0.29
CA PHE A 148 8.45 11.72 -0.34
C PHE A 148 8.09 12.86 0.61
N SER A 149 8.00 12.58 1.92
CA SER A 149 7.80 13.60 2.95
C SER A 149 9.10 14.22 3.47
N GLY A 150 10.25 13.66 3.07
CA GLY A 150 11.57 14.12 3.51
C GLY A 150 11.90 13.73 4.96
N LYS A 151 11.22 12.71 5.51
CA LYS A 151 11.50 12.16 6.85
C LYS A 151 12.21 10.82 6.72
N THR A 152 13.23 10.56 7.54
CA THR A 152 13.77 9.20 7.71
C THR A 152 12.88 8.41 8.66
N LEU A 153 12.76 7.09 8.42
CA LEU A 153 11.92 6.18 9.21
C LEU A 153 12.36 6.02 10.68
N ASP A 154 13.53 6.55 11.03
CA ASP A 154 14.13 6.47 12.36
C ASP A 154 13.75 7.64 13.31
N GLU A 155 12.80 8.51 12.93
CA GLU A 155 12.32 9.62 13.78
C GLU A 155 10.91 9.36 14.38
N GLY A 156 10.60 8.09 14.69
CA GLY A 156 9.37 7.66 15.36
C GLY A 156 9.59 7.31 16.83
#